data_AF-A0A8J3CKL0-F1
#
_entry.id   AF-A0A8J3CKL0-F1
#
_cell.length_a   1.000
_cell.length_b   1.000
_cell.length_c   1.000
_cell.angle_alpha   90.00
_cell.angle_beta   90.00
_cell.angle_gamma   90.00
#
_symmetry.space_group_name_H-M   'P 1'
#
loop_
_entity.id
_entity.type
_entity.pdbx_description
1 polymer ?
#
loop_
_entity_poly.entity_id
_entity_poly.type
_entity_poly.pdbx_seq_one_letter_code
_entity_poly.pdbx_strand_id
1 'polypeptide(L)'
;MVWRTQPYRAEGGSKPFHYLLGFRGAELLAAQRGAAAPRPSVHADRLRRILESPRLAHLLGVNQFFADLADYSRRAGLGTPFSLRDGRPEGEGLHTWRSEQWITEFYQHTITPDGYGCWYQDGVWLGFFLEHDTGTEPLRRVADKLDRYTSSGQRYGDGLDVARRLAGMVLIWTTSRRREQGLRKALLAKQSPVPVATASRDHGDPDGPAGEVWSVVTADAQHDRWVRLGELPEMIGGTTETGTPRVLRNLATRSDRGRHGRDESAFGDGLTGEERPAHWHRIDVADLVLTAPDDDATITARGASHAAPAGLARHRWPRPA
;
A
#
# COMPACT_ATOMS: atom_id res chain seq x y z
N MET A 1 -23.89 9.59 10.31
CA MET A 1 -22.86 8.98 9.44
C MET A 1 -21.80 8.23 10.25
N VAL A 2 -21.19 8.86 11.26
CA VAL A 2 -20.15 8.25 12.10
C VAL A 2 -20.72 7.76 13.42
N TRP A 3 -20.22 6.63 13.94
CA TRP A 3 -20.46 6.14 15.29
C TRP A 3 -19.19 6.32 16.12
N ARG A 4 -19.31 6.78 17.36
CA ARG A 4 -18.17 6.96 18.26
C ARG A 4 -18.35 6.14 19.53
N THR A 5 -17.25 5.61 20.04
CA THR A 5 -17.21 4.91 21.32
C THR A 5 -15.92 5.17 22.07
N GLN A 6 -15.96 4.94 23.37
CA GLN A 6 -14.80 4.92 24.23
C GLN A 6 -14.84 3.58 24.98
N PRO A 7 -14.02 2.59 24.60
CA PRO A 7 -14.00 1.30 25.27
C PRO A 7 -13.69 1.47 26.77
N TYR A 8 -14.51 0.86 27.62
CA TYR A 8 -14.29 0.90 29.07
C TYR A 8 -12.98 0.20 29.41
N ARG A 9 -12.14 0.83 30.24
CA ARG A 9 -10.97 0.20 30.85
C ARG A 9 -10.99 0.43 32.35
N ALA A 10 -10.73 -0.63 33.10
CA ALA A 10 -10.82 -0.67 34.56
C ALA A 10 -9.89 0.35 35.27
N GLU A 11 -8.81 0.77 34.60
CA GLU A 11 -7.82 1.72 35.12
C GLU A 11 -8.31 3.19 35.16
N GLY A 12 -9.48 3.50 34.55
CA GLY A 12 -10.02 4.86 34.50
C GLY A 12 -9.28 5.82 33.55
N GLY A 13 -9.77 7.07 33.46
CA GLY A 13 -9.18 8.17 32.67
C GLY A 13 -9.91 8.52 31.35
N SER A 14 -9.62 9.71 30.81
CA SER A 14 -10.06 10.10 29.47
C SER A 14 -9.18 9.43 28.42
N LYS A 15 -9.77 8.61 27.55
CA LYS A 15 -9.09 7.99 26.40
C LYS A 15 -9.70 8.55 25.12
N PRO A 16 -8.93 8.57 24.01
CA PRO A 16 -9.45 9.05 22.73
C PRO A 16 -10.71 8.29 22.31
N PHE A 17 -11.65 9.02 21.70
CA PHE A 17 -12.80 8.40 21.04
C PHE A 17 -12.34 7.60 19.83
N HIS A 18 -12.91 6.42 19.66
CA HIS A 18 -12.80 5.64 18.44
C HIS A 18 -13.96 5.99 17.54
N TYR A 19 -13.67 6.32 16.28
CA TYR A 19 -14.67 6.66 15.27
C TYR A 19 -14.77 5.52 14.26
N LEU A 20 -15.98 5.01 14.05
CA LEU A 20 -16.29 3.94 13.13
C LEU A 20 -17.44 4.37 12.21
N LEU A 21 -17.61 3.70 11.08
CA LEU A 21 -18.77 3.93 10.23
C LEU A 21 -20.03 3.50 10.98
N GLY A 22 -20.93 4.44 11.25
CA GLY A 22 -22.21 4.13 11.91
C GLY A 22 -23.22 3.53 10.95
N PHE A 23 -24.31 2.98 11.48
CA PHE A 23 -25.29 2.23 10.69
C PHE A 23 -25.82 3.01 9.46
N ARG A 24 -26.26 4.27 9.66
CA ARG A 24 -26.69 5.14 8.54
C ARG A 24 -25.59 5.39 7.52
N GLY A 25 -24.34 5.49 7.96
CA GLY A 25 -23.20 5.60 7.04
C GLY A 25 -22.99 4.31 6.26
N ALA A 26 -23.17 3.15 6.89
CA ALA A 26 -23.08 1.85 6.22
C ALA A 26 -24.22 1.62 5.22
N GLU A 27 -25.43 2.10 5.50
CA GLU A 27 -26.55 2.08 4.55
C GLU A 27 -26.26 2.96 3.33
N LEU A 28 -25.79 4.20 3.54
CA LEU A 28 -25.42 5.11 2.46
C LEU A 28 -24.31 4.51 1.60
N LEU A 29 -23.28 3.96 2.23
CA LEU A 29 -22.18 3.30 1.55
C LEU A 29 -22.67 2.08 0.75
N ALA A 30 -23.58 1.26 1.30
CA ALA A 30 -24.16 0.16 0.55
C ALA A 30 -24.94 0.65 -0.68
N ALA A 31 -25.75 1.71 -0.53
CA ALA A 31 -26.51 2.31 -1.62
C ALA A 31 -25.60 2.86 -2.73
N GLN A 32 -24.52 3.58 -2.37
CA GLN A 32 -23.51 4.08 -3.30
C GLN A 32 -22.86 2.95 -4.12
N ARG A 33 -22.71 1.77 -3.51
CA ARG A 33 -22.12 0.58 -4.13
C ARG A 33 -23.12 -0.32 -4.87
N GLY A 34 -24.39 0.07 -4.94
CA GLY A 34 -25.45 -0.79 -5.49
C GLY A 34 -25.65 -2.10 -4.72
N ALA A 35 -25.21 -2.15 -3.45
CA ALA A 35 -25.29 -3.32 -2.58
C ALA A 35 -26.49 -3.22 -1.63
N ALA A 36 -26.97 -4.38 -1.16
CA ALA A 36 -28.00 -4.41 -0.13
C ALA A 36 -27.49 -3.83 1.18
N ALA A 37 -28.30 -3.00 1.83
CA ALA A 37 -27.99 -2.47 3.15
C ALA A 37 -27.74 -3.61 4.16
N PRO A 38 -26.75 -3.46 5.07
CA PRO A 38 -26.52 -4.46 6.10
C PRO A 38 -27.69 -4.51 7.08
N ARG A 39 -27.95 -5.68 7.66
CA ARG A 39 -28.91 -5.78 8.79
C ARG A 39 -28.33 -5.04 10.02
N PRO A 40 -29.17 -4.37 10.84
CA PRO A 40 -28.70 -3.67 12.03
C PRO A 40 -27.86 -4.55 12.98
N SER A 41 -28.27 -5.80 13.22
CA SER A 41 -27.53 -6.75 14.07
C SER A 41 -26.15 -7.09 13.50
N VAL A 42 -26.08 -7.40 12.20
CA VAL A 42 -24.82 -7.69 11.50
C VAL A 42 -23.86 -6.51 11.57
N HIS A 43 -24.39 -5.28 11.44
CA HIS A 43 -23.58 -4.07 11.60
C HIS A 43 -23.07 -3.91 13.03
N ALA A 44 -23.93 -4.09 14.05
CA ALA A 44 -23.52 -4.02 15.45
C ALA A 44 -22.45 -5.07 15.80
N ASP A 45 -22.61 -6.31 15.33
CA ASP A 45 -21.62 -7.39 15.51
C ASP A 45 -20.29 -7.07 14.81
N ARG A 46 -20.33 -6.41 13.65
CA ARG A 46 -19.11 -5.92 12.97
C ARG A 46 -18.39 -4.88 13.83
N LEU A 47 -19.10 -3.90 14.38
CA LEU A 47 -18.49 -2.90 15.26
C LEU A 47 -17.86 -3.54 16.49
N ARG A 48 -18.56 -4.49 17.13
CA ARG A 48 -18.03 -5.23 18.27
C ARG A 48 -16.75 -6.00 17.93
N ARG A 49 -16.74 -6.74 16.81
CA ARG A 49 -15.54 -7.47 16.35
C ARG A 49 -14.34 -6.56 16.09
N ILE A 50 -14.55 -5.35 15.59
CA ILE A 50 -13.45 -4.38 15.40
C ILE A 50 -12.89 -3.94 16.76
N LEU A 51 -13.76 -3.60 17.70
CA LEU A 51 -13.37 -3.10 19.03
C LEU A 51 -12.72 -4.16 19.91
N GLU A 52 -13.12 -5.42 19.75
CA GLU A 52 -12.58 -6.56 20.49
C GLU A 52 -11.41 -7.23 19.75
N SER A 53 -11.01 -6.71 18.59
CA SER A 53 -9.96 -7.30 17.78
C SER A 53 -8.61 -7.22 18.50
N PRO A 54 -7.83 -8.33 18.58
CA PRO A 54 -6.46 -8.27 19.07
C PRO A 54 -5.55 -7.42 18.16
N ARG A 55 -5.95 -7.17 16.91
CA ARG A 55 -5.24 -6.28 15.97
C ARG A 55 -5.62 -4.81 16.15
N LEU A 56 -6.53 -4.46 17.06
CA LEU A 56 -7.01 -3.07 17.20
C LEU A 56 -5.87 -2.08 17.45
N ALA A 57 -4.95 -2.40 18.37
CA ALA A 57 -3.81 -1.53 18.67
C ALA A 57 -2.91 -1.31 17.44
N HIS A 58 -2.73 -2.34 16.63
CA HIS A 58 -2.00 -2.26 15.36
C HIS A 58 -2.73 -1.38 14.35
N LEU A 59 -4.02 -1.63 14.13
CA LEU A 59 -4.86 -0.85 13.22
C LEU A 59 -4.92 0.64 13.60
N LEU A 60 -5.00 0.94 14.90
CA LEU A 60 -4.95 2.32 15.39
C LEU A 60 -3.59 2.97 15.12
N GLY A 61 -2.48 2.24 15.31
CA GLY A 61 -1.14 2.75 15.01
C GLY A 61 -0.94 3.08 13.53
N VAL A 62 -1.42 2.20 12.65
CA VAL A 62 -1.43 2.43 11.19
C VAL A 62 -2.28 3.65 10.83
N ASN A 63 -3.52 3.72 11.33
CA ASN A 63 -4.40 4.85 11.05
C ASN A 63 -3.87 6.16 11.63
N GLN A 64 -3.23 6.13 12.79
CA GLN A 64 -2.59 7.30 13.40
C GLN A 64 -1.45 7.82 12.51
N PHE A 65 -0.59 6.92 12.01
CA PHE A 65 0.50 7.29 11.09
C PHE A 65 -0.03 8.08 9.87
N PHE A 66 -1.05 7.56 9.19
CA PHE A 66 -1.61 8.24 8.02
C PHE A 66 -2.42 9.48 8.40
N ALA A 67 -3.09 9.50 9.56
CA ALA A 67 -3.78 10.68 10.07
C ALA A 67 -2.80 11.82 10.40
N ASP A 68 -1.62 11.50 10.94
CA ASP A 68 -0.56 12.48 11.22
C ASP A 68 -0.02 13.08 9.91
N LEU A 69 0.20 12.25 8.89
CA LEU A 69 0.57 12.73 7.56
C LEU A 69 -0.52 13.60 6.92
N ALA A 70 -1.79 13.20 7.05
CA ALA A 70 -2.92 13.98 6.55
C ALA A 70 -3.06 15.32 7.28
N ASP A 71 -2.81 15.34 8.60
CA ASP A 71 -2.78 16.59 9.37
C ASP A 71 -1.64 17.50 8.92
N TYR A 72 -0.42 16.97 8.80
CA TYR A 72 0.71 17.71 8.28
C TYR A 72 0.40 18.31 6.90
N SER A 73 -0.17 17.52 5.99
CA SER A 73 -0.51 17.96 4.63
C SER A 73 -1.45 19.16 4.62
N ARG A 74 -2.44 19.18 5.54
CA ARG A 74 -3.34 20.33 5.72
C ARG A 74 -2.60 21.56 6.23
N ARG A 75 -1.66 21.39 7.17
CA ARG A 75 -0.86 22.50 7.74
C ARG A 75 0.15 23.04 6.72
N ALA A 76 0.74 22.17 5.92
CA ALA A 76 1.74 22.49 4.90
C ALA A 76 1.14 23.04 3.60
N GLY A 77 -0.18 22.95 3.42
CA GLY A 77 -0.91 23.62 2.34
C GLY A 77 -1.19 22.77 1.10
N LEU A 78 -0.90 21.46 1.13
CA LEU A 78 -1.29 20.55 0.04
C LEU A 78 -2.82 20.54 -0.09
N GLY A 79 -3.33 21.02 -1.23
CA GLY A 79 -4.77 21.09 -1.50
C GLY A 79 -5.40 22.50 -1.45
N THR A 80 -4.60 23.56 -1.33
CA THR A 80 -5.01 24.90 -1.83
C THR A 80 -4.69 24.98 -3.34
N PRO A 81 -5.57 25.60 -4.15
CA PRO A 81 -6.07 25.00 -5.39
C PRO A 81 -4.97 24.66 -6.40
N PHE A 82 -5.13 23.50 -7.06
CA PHE A 82 -4.40 23.05 -8.24
C PHE A 82 -3.89 24.24 -9.04
N SER A 83 -2.58 24.33 -9.23
CA SER A 83 -2.00 25.40 -10.03
C SER A 83 -2.73 25.49 -11.36
N LEU A 84 -3.42 26.61 -11.60
CA LEU A 84 -4.23 26.86 -12.81
C LEU A 84 -3.40 26.78 -14.11
N ARG A 85 -2.07 26.68 -13.99
CA ARG A 85 -1.15 26.57 -15.12
C ARG A 85 -0.95 25.14 -15.62
N ASP A 86 -0.78 24.15 -14.72
CA ASP A 86 -0.25 22.83 -15.11
C ASP A 86 -0.99 21.61 -14.50
N GLY A 87 -2.04 21.82 -13.69
CA GLY A 87 -2.83 20.74 -13.08
C GLY A 87 -2.12 19.93 -11.98
N ARG A 88 -0.95 20.40 -11.53
CA ARG A 88 -0.19 19.78 -10.43
C ARG A 88 -0.54 20.44 -9.09
N PRO A 89 -0.57 19.65 -7.99
CA PRO A 89 -0.72 20.22 -6.66
C PRO A 89 0.48 21.12 -6.33
N GLU A 90 0.25 22.21 -5.60
CA GLU A 90 1.32 23.03 -5.01
C GLU A 90 1.53 22.58 -3.56
N GLY A 91 2.78 22.67 -3.07
CA GLY A 91 3.17 22.29 -1.71
C GLY A 91 3.59 20.83 -1.55
N GLU A 92 3.51 20.34 -0.32
CA GLU A 92 3.93 18.99 0.06
C GLU A 92 2.92 18.29 0.97
N GLY A 93 2.78 16.98 0.80
CA GLY A 93 1.89 16.19 1.63
C GLY A 93 1.53 14.81 1.08
N LEU A 94 0.69 14.13 1.84
CA LEU A 94 0.08 12.86 1.48
C LEU A 94 -1.05 13.09 0.47
N HIS A 95 -0.82 12.61 -0.75
CA HIS A 95 -1.81 12.67 -1.83
C HIS A 95 -2.78 11.50 -1.77
N THR A 96 -2.25 10.28 -1.59
CA THR A 96 -3.04 9.04 -1.61
C THR A 96 -2.79 8.24 -0.34
N TRP A 97 -3.85 7.66 0.21
CA TRP A 97 -3.80 6.65 1.26
C TRP A 97 -4.69 5.46 0.87
N ARG A 98 -4.15 4.24 0.97
CA ARG A 98 -4.88 2.98 0.82
C ARG A 98 -4.65 2.07 2.02
N SER A 99 -5.71 1.38 2.44
CA SER A 99 -5.71 0.47 3.59
C SER A 99 -5.02 -0.86 3.27
N GLU A 100 -4.61 -1.62 4.31
CA GLU A 100 -4.10 -3.01 4.20
C GLU A 100 -4.98 -3.85 3.27
N GLN A 101 -6.31 -3.80 3.46
CA GLN A 101 -7.25 -4.60 2.69
C GLN A 101 -7.14 -4.27 1.20
N TRP A 102 -7.27 -2.99 0.86
CA TRP A 102 -7.27 -2.54 -0.53
C TRP A 102 -5.95 -2.88 -1.22
N ILE A 103 -4.82 -2.57 -0.59
CA ILE A 103 -3.51 -2.77 -1.23
C ILE A 103 -3.16 -4.26 -1.35
N THR A 104 -3.59 -5.07 -0.39
CA THR A 104 -3.45 -6.52 -0.45
C THR A 104 -4.26 -7.10 -1.61
N GLU A 105 -5.52 -6.67 -1.78
CA GLU A 105 -6.38 -7.10 -2.88
C GLU A 105 -5.84 -6.65 -4.24
N PHE A 106 -5.37 -5.40 -4.35
CA PHE A 106 -4.76 -4.84 -5.56
C PHE A 106 -3.55 -5.66 -6.03
N TYR A 107 -2.68 -6.07 -5.10
CA TYR A 107 -1.54 -6.93 -5.39
C TYR A 107 -1.89 -8.43 -5.37
N GLN A 108 -3.18 -8.80 -5.40
CA GLN A 108 -3.66 -10.19 -5.46
C GLN A 108 -3.05 -11.06 -4.36
N HIS A 109 -2.95 -10.52 -3.14
CA HIS A 109 -2.36 -11.16 -1.96
C HIS A 109 -0.86 -11.52 -2.09
N THR A 110 -0.16 -11.00 -3.10
CA THR A 110 1.28 -11.24 -3.28
C THR A 110 2.09 -10.53 -2.20
N ILE A 111 1.66 -9.33 -1.81
CA ILE A 111 2.16 -8.59 -0.65
C ILE A 111 1.01 -8.23 0.27
N THR A 112 1.33 -7.97 1.53
CA THR A 112 0.36 -7.64 2.59
C THR A 112 0.86 -6.50 3.48
N PRO A 113 1.11 -5.29 2.91
CA PRO A 113 1.47 -4.14 3.71
C PRO A 113 0.34 -3.71 4.62
N ASP A 114 0.68 -3.02 5.71
CA ASP A 114 -0.31 -2.43 6.61
C ASP A 114 -1.04 -1.23 5.99
N GLY A 115 -0.44 -0.61 4.97
CA GLY A 115 -1.06 0.40 4.14
C GLY A 115 -0.14 0.86 3.02
N TYR A 116 -0.68 1.67 2.11
CA TYR A 116 0.07 2.33 1.06
C TYR A 116 -0.19 3.83 1.08
N GLY A 117 0.85 4.61 0.86
CA GLY A 117 0.77 6.05 0.71
C GLY A 117 1.50 6.53 -0.53
N CYS A 118 1.03 7.64 -1.08
CA CYS A 118 1.74 8.40 -2.09
C CYS A 118 1.97 9.82 -1.56
N TRP A 119 3.23 10.17 -1.33
CA TRP A 119 3.65 11.51 -0.92
C TRP A 119 4.03 12.34 -2.15
N TYR A 120 3.72 13.63 -2.10
CA TYR A 120 4.09 14.62 -3.10
C TYR A 120 4.89 15.74 -2.44
N GLN A 121 5.95 16.19 -3.08
CA GLN A 121 6.67 17.42 -2.73
C GLN A 121 7.34 17.98 -3.98
N ASP A 122 7.06 19.25 -4.31
CA ASP A 122 7.78 20.01 -5.34
C ASP A 122 7.95 19.29 -6.69
N GLY A 123 6.90 18.59 -7.14
CA GLY A 123 6.89 17.83 -8.40
C GLY A 123 7.45 16.42 -8.30
N VAL A 124 7.93 16.00 -7.14
CA VAL A 124 8.45 14.67 -6.86
C VAL A 124 7.40 13.84 -6.14
N TRP A 125 7.18 12.63 -6.64
CA TRP A 125 6.28 11.65 -6.05
C TRP A 125 7.08 10.59 -5.30
N LEU A 126 6.52 10.08 -4.21
CA LEU A 126 7.05 8.93 -3.47
C LEU A 126 5.91 7.98 -3.10
N GLY A 127 5.84 6.85 -3.80
CA GLY A 127 5.02 5.72 -3.39
C GLY A 127 5.72 4.96 -2.26
N PHE A 128 4.97 4.59 -1.24
CA PHE A 128 5.49 3.78 -0.14
C PHE A 128 4.46 2.80 0.43
N PHE A 129 4.97 1.65 0.84
CA PHE A 129 4.26 0.66 1.65
C PHE A 129 4.64 0.85 3.12
N LEU A 130 3.65 0.85 4.01
CA LEU A 130 3.88 0.94 5.45
C LEU A 130 3.90 -0.46 6.08
N GLU A 131 4.90 -0.67 6.92
CA GLU A 131 4.96 -1.75 7.91
C GLU A 131 4.99 -1.11 9.30
N HIS A 132 3.90 -1.22 10.04
CA HIS A 132 3.76 -0.68 11.38
C HIS A 132 4.20 -1.72 12.41
N ASP A 133 5.35 -1.51 13.03
CA ASP A 133 5.89 -2.44 14.00
C ASP A 133 5.40 -2.12 15.41
N THR A 134 4.69 -3.05 16.05
CA THR A 134 4.14 -2.91 17.40
C THR A 134 5.09 -3.36 18.51
N GLY A 135 6.27 -3.88 18.19
CA GLY A 135 7.21 -4.37 19.19
C GLY A 135 7.01 -5.82 19.60
N THR A 136 5.94 -6.49 19.15
CA THR A 136 5.55 -7.82 19.64
C THR A 136 6.26 -8.97 18.94
N GLU A 137 6.78 -8.75 17.73
CA GLU A 137 7.49 -9.76 16.95
C GLU A 137 9.03 -9.66 17.15
N PRO A 138 9.79 -10.76 17.02
CA PRO A 138 11.24 -10.71 16.97
C PRO A 138 11.74 -9.91 15.76
N LEU A 139 12.86 -9.18 15.90
CA LEU A 139 13.43 -8.32 14.85
C LEU A 139 13.68 -9.07 13.53
N ARG A 140 14.18 -10.30 13.61
CA ARG A 140 14.39 -11.16 12.43
C ARG A 140 13.08 -11.42 11.68
N ARG A 141 11.98 -11.68 12.41
CA ARG A 141 10.68 -11.91 11.80
C ARG A 141 10.14 -10.67 11.10
N VAL A 142 10.39 -9.48 11.67
CA VAL A 142 10.07 -8.21 11.02
C VAL A 142 10.90 -8.06 9.74
N ALA A 143 12.20 -8.31 9.79
CA ALA A 143 13.06 -8.26 8.61
C ALA A 143 12.65 -9.30 7.53
N ASP A 144 12.25 -10.51 7.93
CA ASP A 144 11.81 -11.58 7.02
C ASP A 144 10.51 -11.22 6.28
N LYS A 145 9.71 -10.26 6.76
CA LYS A 145 8.57 -9.73 5.99
C LYS A 145 9.01 -9.12 4.65
N LEU A 146 10.24 -8.61 4.55
CA LEU A 146 10.76 -8.09 3.28
C LEU A 146 10.90 -9.14 2.18
N ASP A 147 11.03 -10.42 2.53
CA ASP A 147 11.13 -11.49 1.53
C ASP A 147 9.84 -11.59 0.69
N ARG A 148 8.71 -11.09 1.21
CA ARG A 148 7.44 -10.98 0.45
C ARG A 148 7.50 -9.93 -0.65
N TYR A 149 8.30 -8.88 -0.49
CA TYR A 149 8.43 -7.79 -1.46
C TYR A 149 9.40 -8.11 -2.60
N THR A 150 10.16 -9.20 -2.49
CA THR A 150 11.10 -9.64 -3.52
C THR A 150 10.64 -10.93 -4.19
N SER A 151 10.01 -11.85 -3.45
CA SER A 151 9.88 -13.29 -3.71
C SER A 151 11.10 -14.13 -3.34
N SER A 152 12.08 -13.58 -2.59
CA SER A 152 13.28 -14.33 -2.18
C SER A 152 12.99 -15.56 -1.31
N GLY A 153 11.80 -15.62 -0.69
CA GLY A 153 11.35 -16.77 0.10
C GLY A 153 10.66 -17.90 -0.70
N GLN A 154 10.43 -17.73 -2.01
CA GLN A 154 9.78 -18.76 -2.82
C GLN A 154 10.79 -19.79 -3.35
N ARG A 155 10.45 -21.07 -3.20
CA ARG A 155 11.35 -22.20 -3.55
C ARG A 155 11.60 -22.33 -5.07
N TYR A 156 10.66 -21.83 -5.87
CA TYR A 156 10.71 -21.88 -7.33
C TYR A 156 10.25 -20.52 -7.87
N GLY A 157 11.03 -19.91 -8.76
CA GLY A 157 10.68 -18.63 -9.38
C GLY A 157 11.85 -17.65 -9.42
N ASP A 158 11.65 -16.54 -10.12
CA ASP A 158 12.58 -15.42 -10.11
C ASP A 158 12.34 -14.61 -8.83
N GLY A 159 13.31 -14.64 -7.92
CA GLY A 159 13.26 -14.02 -6.60
C GLY A 159 13.21 -12.48 -6.60
N LEU A 160 13.03 -11.86 -7.77
CA LEU A 160 12.81 -10.42 -7.95
C LEU A 160 11.48 -10.10 -8.64
N ASP A 161 10.68 -11.10 -9.00
CA ASP A 161 9.44 -10.91 -9.76
C ASP A 161 8.46 -9.95 -9.09
N VAL A 162 8.37 -10.00 -7.76
CA VAL A 162 7.51 -9.08 -7.01
C VAL A 162 8.10 -7.69 -7.01
N ALA A 163 9.39 -7.55 -6.70
CA ALA A 163 10.07 -6.25 -6.63
C ALA A 163 9.90 -5.44 -7.92
N ARG A 164 9.92 -6.09 -9.09
CA ARG A 164 9.73 -5.43 -10.41
C ARG A 164 8.34 -4.82 -10.63
N ARG A 165 7.33 -5.27 -9.88
CA ARG A 165 5.92 -4.84 -9.99
C ARG A 165 5.51 -3.86 -8.88
N LEU A 166 6.39 -3.63 -7.91
CA LEU A 166 6.12 -2.72 -6.81
C LEU A 166 6.15 -1.27 -7.29
N ALA A 167 5.25 -0.47 -6.72
CA ALA A 167 5.10 0.95 -7.02
C ALA A 167 5.68 1.86 -5.94
N GLY A 168 6.42 1.31 -4.97
CA GLY A 168 6.88 2.07 -3.82
C GLY A 168 8.01 1.40 -3.06
N MET A 169 8.66 2.19 -2.21
CA MET A 169 9.61 1.70 -1.20
C MET A 169 8.87 1.15 0.03
N VAL A 170 9.58 0.54 0.97
CA VAL A 170 8.99 0.10 2.26
C VAL A 170 9.42 1.05 3.37
N LEU A 171 8.46 1.57 4.13
CA LEU A 171 8.68 2.32 5.35
C LEU A 171 8.36 1.45 6.55
N ILE A 172 9.29 1.34 7.48
CA ILE A 172 9.07 0.61 8.73
C ILE A 172 9.02 1.56 9.91
N TRP A 173 7.85 1.66 10.54
CA TRP A 173 7.57 2.56 11.66
C TRP A 173 7.65 1.79 12.98
N THR A 174 8.78 1.93 13.69
CA THR A 174 9.11 1.12 14.87
C THR A 174 8.70 1.77 16.19
N THR A 175 8.60 0.95 17.24
CA THR A 175 8.23 1.43 18.59
C THR A 175 9.27 2.37 19.21
N SER A 176 10.56 2.13 18.98
CA SER A 176 11.64 2.86 19.65
C SER A 176 12.95 2.85 18.88
N ARG A 177 13.81 3.84 19.11
CA ARG A 177 15.16 3.95 18.52
C ARG A 177 16.00 2.69 18.76
N ARG A 178 15.92 2.10 19.96
CA ARG A 178 16.64 0.84 20.27
C ARG A 178 16.18 -0.29 19.36
N ARG A 179 14.87 -0.40 19.15
CA ARG A 179 14.29 -1.44 18.29
C ARG A 179 14.65 -1.19 16.82
N GLU A 180 14.59 0.06 16.38
CA GLU A 180 15.02 0.51 15.07
C GLU A 180 16.46 0.11 14.77
N GLN A 181 17.42 0.44 15.65
CA GLN A 181 18.84 0.09 15.47
C GLN A 181 19.06 -1.42 15.31
N GLY A 182 18.38 -2.22 16.13
CA GLY A 182 18.43 -3.69 16.02
C GLY A 182 17.86 -4.18 14.69
N LEU A 183 16.74 -3.59 14.25
CA LEU A 183 16.11 -3.92 12.98
C LEU A 183 17.01 -3.56 11.80
N ARG A 184 17.59 -2.36 11.78
CA ARG A 184 18.49 -1.89 10.72
C ARG A 184 19.64 -2.87 10.46
N LYS A 185 20.24 -3.43 11.52
CA LYS A 185 21.27 -4.48 11.39
C LYS A 185 20.76 -5.73 10.67
N ALA A 186 19.56 -6.20 11.00
CA ALA A 186 18.96 -7.36 10.35
C ALA A 186 18.59 -7.08 8.88
N LEU A 187 18.14 -5.86 8.58
CA LEU A 187 17.78 -5.43 7.23
C LEU A 187 19.00 -5.27 6.32
N LEU A 188 20.09 -4.67 6.83
CA LEU A 188 21.36 -4.55 6.10
C LEU A 188 21.92 -5.93 5.70
N ALA A 189 21.82 -6.91 6.59
CA ALA A 189 22.26 -8.27 6.31
C ALA A 189 21.46 -8.95 5.16
N LYS A 190 20.21 -8.53 4.92
CA LYS A 190 19.36 -9.11 3.85
C LYS A 190 19.66 -8.58 2.45
N GLN A 191 20.27 -7.40 2.32
CA GLN A 191 20.59 -6.78 1.03
C GLN A 191 19.37 -6.75 0.07
N SER A 192 18.24 -6.27 0.58
CA SER A 192 17.01 -6.18 -0.23
C SER A 192 17.19 -5.19 -1.40
N PRO A 193 16.77 -5.54 -2.62
CA PRO A 193 16.75 -4.63 -3.76
C PRO A 193 15.58 -3.62 -3.68
N VAL A 194 14.61 -3.86 -2.81
CA VAL A 194 13.54 -2.91 -2.51
C VAL A 194 14.08 -1.91 -1.49
N PRO A 195 14.09 -0.58 -1.79
CA PRO A 195 14.51 0.41 -0.83
C PRO A 195 13.67 0.37 0.42
N VAL A 196 14.31 0.53 1.57
CA VAL A 196 13.66 0.52 2.88
C VAL A 196 14.14 1.74 3.66
N ALA A 197 13.22 2.45 4.30
CA ALA A 197 13.58 3.41 5.34
C ALA A 197 12.95 3.01 6.67
N THR A 198 13.65 3.30 7.75
CA THR A 198 13.17 3.08 9.11
C THR A 198 13.02 4.41 9.82
N ALA A 199 12.07 4.45 10.73
CA ALA A 199 11.96 5.51 11.72
C ALA A 199 11.40 4.94 13.03
N SER A 200 11.54 5.71 14.11
CA SER A 200 11.10 5.34 15.44
C SER A 200 10.16 6.38 16.04
N ARG A 201 9.09 5.90 16.67
CA ARG A 201 8.05 6.76 17.27
C ARG A 201 8.56 7.66 18.38
N ASP A 202 9.60 7.25 19.10
CA ASP A 202 10.23 8.02 20.16
C ASP A 202 11.30 8.99 19.65
N HIS A 203 11.42 9.18 18.33
CA HIS A 203 12.27 10.24 17.78
C HIS A 203 11.78 11.63 18.18
N GLY A 204 10.46 11.84 18.20
CA GLY A 204 9.83 13.03 18.79
C GLY A 204 9.84 14.30 17.92
N ASP A 205 9.90 14.17 16.60
CA ASP A 205 9.77 15.32 15.70
C ASP A 205 8.32 15.89 15.77
N PRO A 206 8.13 17.21 15.86
CA PRO A 206 6.80 17.84 15.95
C PRO A 206 5.92 17.60 14.72
N ASP A 207 6.51 17.33 13.56
CA ASP A 207 5.80 17.00 12.32
C ASP A 207 5.60 15.48 12.16
N GLY A 208 5.97 14.71 13.18
CA GLY A 208 5.72 13.28 13.27
C GLY A 208 6.33 12.52 12.10
N PRO A 209 5.57 11.65 11.40
CA PRO A 209 6.09 10.87 10.28
C PRO A 209 6.40 11.69 9.02
N ALA A 210 6.05 12.98 8.94
CA ALA A 210 6.49 13.84 7.85
C ALA A 210 7.88 14.46 8.10
N GLY A 211 8.25 14.59 9.38
CA GLY A 211 9.47 15.26 9.84
C GLY A 211 10.76 14.46 9.64
N GLU A 212 11.85 14.96 10.21
CA GLU A 212 13.22 14.46 10.02
C GLU A 212 13.48 13.20 10.87
N VAL A 213 12.71 12.15 10.63
CA VAL A 213 12.74 10.92 11.43
C VAL A 213 13.19 9.70 10.63
N TRP A 214 13.24 9.81 9.30
CA TRP A 214 13.49 8.68 8.41
C TRP A 214 14.94 8.51 8.06
N SER A 215 15.42 7.27 8.06
CA SER A 215 16.74 6.95 7.52
C SER A 215 16.66 5.74 6.61
N VAL A 216 17.18 5.86 5.39
CA VAL A 216 17.29 4.74 4.45
C VAL A 216 18.23 3.68 5.02
N VAL A 217 17.85 2.41 4.89
CA VAL A 217 18.68 1.28 5.27
C VAL A 217 19.69 1.04 4.14
N THR A 218 20.93 1.45 4.37
CA THR A 218 21.99 1.40 3.36
C THR A 218 23.36 1.21 4.01
N ALA A 219 24.28 0.58 3.29
CA ALA A 219 25.68 0.48 3.71
C ALA A 219 26.50 1.74 3.37
N ASP A 220 25.92 2.65 2.57
CA ASP A 220 26.54 3.90 2.18
C ASP A 220 26.40 4.95 3.29
N ALA A 221 27.53 5.32 3.89
CA ALA A 221 27.59 6.29 4.97
C ALA A 221 27.08 7.69 4.59
N GLN A 222 27.11 8.06 3.30
CA GLN A 222 26.55 9.35 2.86
C GLN A 222 25.02 9.38 2.94
N HIS A 223 24.40 8.21 2.82
CA HIS A 223 22.96 8.05 2.82
C HIS A 223 22.38 7.59 4.18
N ASP A 224 23.25 7.24 5.14
CA ASP A 224 22.87 6.87 6.53
C ASP A 224 22.71 8.10 7.42
N ARG A 225 21.70 8.92 7.12
CA ARG A 225 21.29 10.11 7.90
C ARG A 225 19.77 10.15 8.09
N TRP A 226 19.31 10.96 9.04
CA TRP A 226 17.88 11.27 9.16
C TRP A 226 17.49 12.36 8.17
N VAL A 227 16.33 12.18 7.55
CA VAL A 227 15.74 13.08 6.56
C VAL A 227 14.23 13.13 6.72
N ARG A 228 13.60 14.16 6.15
CA ARG A 228 12.14 14.26 6.02
C ARG A 228 11.59 13.21 5.06
N LEU A 229 10.30 12.91 5.19
CA LEU A 229 9.65 11.92 4.34
C LEU A 229 9.80 12.25 2.84
N GLY A 230 9.64 13.51 2.46
CA GLY A 230 9.74 13.95 1.07
C GLY A 230 11.16 14.08 0.51
N GLU A 231 12.19 13.94 1.36
CA GLU A 231 13.61 13.90 0.94
C GLU A 231 14.09 12.46 0.64
N LEU A 232 13.33 11.43 1.04
CA LEU A 232 13.65 10.03 0.75
C LEU A 232 13.87 9.71 -0.74
N PRO A 233 13.17 10.33 -1.72
CA PRO A 233 13.46 10.13 -3.14
C PRO A 233 14.94 10.38 -3.47
N GLU A 234 15.55 11.42 -2.93
CA GLU A 234 16.97 11.72 -3.18
C GLU A 234 17.87 10.62 -2.61
N MET A 235 17.55 10.15 -1.40
CA MET A 235 18.31 9.12 -0.69
C MET A 235 18.28 7.73 -1.34
N ILE A 236 17.29 7.46 -2.20
CA ILE A 236 17.14 6.18 -2.91
C ILE A 236 17.47 6.27 -4.41
N GLY A 237 18.08 7.38 -4.86
CA GLY A 237 18.47 7.59 -6.26
C GLY A 237 17.32 8.03 -7.18
N GLY A 238 16.24 8.56 -6.61
CA GLY A 238 15.09 9.16 -7.29
C GLY A 238 13.94 8.20 -7.53
N THR A 239 12.80 8.81 -7.88
CA THR A 239 11.55 8.11 -8.25
C THR A 239 11.16 8.41 -9.70
N THR A 240 10.20 7.66 -10.22
CA THR A 240 9.50 7.95 -11.49
C THR A 240 8.44 9.03 -11.27
N GLU A 241 7.80 9.49 -12.35
CA GLU A 241 6.67 10.43 -12.29
C GLU A 241 5.46 9.89 -11.53
N THR A 242 5.38 8.57 -11.33
CA THR A 242 4.35 7.89 -10.53
C THR A 242 4.83 7.54 -9.12
N GLY A 243 5.99 8.06 -8.70
CA GLY A 243 6.54 7.83 -7.36
C GLY A 243 7.18 6.46 -7.13
N THR A 244 7.35 5.64 -8.17
CA THR A 244 8.04 4.34 -8.05
C THR A 244 9.55 4.56 -7.95
N PRO A 245 10.25 3.94 -6.98
CA PRO A 245 11.71 4.01 -6.92
C PRO A 245 12.38 3.58 -8.23
N ARG A 246 13.32 4.39 -8.74
CA ARG A 246 14.00 4.13 -10.02
C ARG A 246 14.76 2.79 -10.02
N VAL A 247 15.30 2.39 -8.88
CA VAL A 247 15.96 1.09 -8.73
C VAL A 247 15.03 -0.08 -9.08
N LEU A 248 13.76 -0.02 -8.65
CA LEU A 248 12.77 -1.06 -8.96
C LEU A 248 12.39 -1.03 -10.43
N ARG A 249 12.23 0.17 -11.01
CA ARG A 249 11.99 0.31 -12.45
C ARG A 249 13.12 -0.25 -13.30
N ASN A 250 14.37 -0.08 -12.87
CA ASN A 250 15.55 -0.63 -13.54
C ASN A 250 15.61 -2.16 -13.45
N LEU A 251 15.13 -2.76 -12.36
CA LEU A 251 14.99 -4.22 -12.26
C LEU A 251 13.96 -4.75 -13.27
N ALA A 252 12.86 -4.01 -13.47
CA ALA A 252 11.82 -4.37 -14.43
C ALA A 252 12.34 -4.37 -15.89
N THR A 253 13.09 -3.34 -16.28
CA THR A 253 13.62 -3.21 -17.66
C THR A 253 14.71 -4.24 -17.98
N ARG A 254 15.54 -4.64 -17.00
CA ARG A 254 16.57 -5.68 -17.21
C ARG A 254 15.99 -7.06 -17.51
N SER A 255 14.84 -7.40 -16.92
CA SER A 255 14.17 -8.69 -17.18
C SER A 255 13.66 -8.78 -18.63
N ASP A 256 13.15 -7.68 -19.17
CA ASP A 256 12.57 -7.63 -20.52
C ASP A 256 13.64 -7.89 -21.61
N ARG A 257 14.85 -7.35 -21.42
CA ARG A 257 16.01 -7.63 -22.30
C ARG A 257 16.44 -9.10 -22.29
N GLY A 258 16.24 -9.81 -21.18
CA GLY A 258 16.57 -11.23 -21.07
C GLY A 258 15.56 -12.17 -21.73
N ARG A 259 14.32 -11.70 -22.00
CA ARG A 259 13.28 -12.47 -22.69
C ARG A 259 13.36 -12.38 -24.22
N HIS A 260 14.03 -11.37 -24.78
CA HIS A 260 14.22 -11.24 -26.23
C HIS A 260 15.41 -12.03 -26.81
N GLY A 261 16.10 -12.85 -25.99
CA GLY A 261 17.34 -13.55 -26.38
C GLY A 261 17.32 -15.07 -26.22
N ARG A 262 16.16 -15.73 -26.09
CA ARG A 262 16.08 -17.20 -26.14
C ARG A 262 15.28 -17.65 -27.36
N ASP A 263 16.05 -18.21 -28.29
CA ASP A 263 15.70 -18.98 -29.47
C ASP A 263 14.29 -19.57 -29.52
N GLU A 264 13.62 -19.27 -30.63
CA GLU A 264 12.63 -20.13 -31.27
C GLU A 264 13.30 -21.45 -31.65
N SER A 265 13.30 -22.45 -30.79
CA SER A 265 13.22 -23.86 -31.20
C SER A 265 13.20 -24.80 -30.00
N ALA A 266 12.35 -25.82 -30.10
CA ALA A 266 12.23 -26.98 -29.23
C ALA A 266 11.67 -26.70 -27.82
N PHE A 267 10.35 -26.80 -27.68
CA PHE A 267 9.70 -27.94 -27.01
C PHE A 267 8.24 -27.95 -27.47
N GLY A 268 7.90 -28.94 -28.29
CA GLY A 268 6.52 -29.21 -28.68
C GLY A 268 5.77 -29.78 -27.50
N ASP A 269 4.81 -29.02 -27.00
CA ASP A 269 3.64 -29.55 -26.32
C ASP A 269 2.43 -28.99 -27.07
N GLY A 270 1.56 -29.88 -27.54
CA GLY A 270 0.57 -29.65 -28.59
C GLY A 270 -0.61 -28.80 -28.15
N LEU A 271 -0.37 -27.55 -27.78
CA LEU A 271 -1.40 -26.53 -27.54
C LEU A 271 -1.39 -25.55 -28.71
N THR A 272 -2.45 -25.58 -29.51
CA THR A 272 -2.69 -24.67 -30.63
C THR A 272 -2.73 -23.22 -30.14
N GLY A 273 -2.15 -22.31 -30.94
CA GLY A 273 -1.81 -20.93 -30.58
C GLY A 273 -2.96 -19.94 -30.35
N GLU A 274 -4.08 -20.35 -29.76
CA GLU A 274 -5.21 -19.47 -29.45
C GLU A 274 -5.57 -19.33 -27.95
N GLU A 275 -4.84 -19.98 -27.03
CA GLU A 275 -5.10 -19.85 -25.57
C GLU A 275 -3.98 -19.11 -24.79
N ARG A 276 -3.22 -18.22 -25.45
CA ARG A 276 -2.16 -17.41 -24.81
C ARG A 276 -2.42 -15.91 -24.93
N PRO A 277 -3.53 -15.38 -24.37
CA PRO A 277 -3.37 -14.25 -23.44
C PRO A 277 -4.54 -14.14 -22.42
N ALA A 278 -4.42 -14.72 -21.23
CA ALA A 278 -5.43 -14.51 -20.17
C ALA A 278 -4.89 -14.38 -18.74
N HIS A 279 -3.58 -14.37 -18.50
CA HIS A 279 -3.05 -14.46 -17.13
C HIS A 279 -2.09 -13.36 -16.67
N TRP A 280 -1.96 -12.25 -17.41
CA TRP A 280 -1.12 -11.14 -16.99
C TRP A 280 -1.85 -9.82 -17.16
N HIS A 281 -2.77 -9.52 -16.24
CA HIS A 281 -3.13 -8.13 -15.99
C HIS A 281 -1.88 -7.43 -15.48
N ARG A 282 -1.25 -6.64 -16.35
CA ARG A 282 -0.19 -5.72 -16.02
C ARG A 282 -0.77 -4.79 -14.96
N ILE A 283 -0.32 -4.90 -13.71
CA ILE A 283 -0.71 -4.00 -12.62
C ILE A 283 -0.39 -2.59 -13.11
N ASP A 284 -1.40 -1.77 -13.38
CA ASP A 284 -1.20 -0.39 -13.79
C ASP A 284 -0.85 0.42 -12.53
N VAL A 285 0.40 0.84 -12.46
CA VAL A 285 0.93 1.60 -11.34
C VAL A 285 0.29 3.00 -11.27
N ALA A 286 -0.27 3.51 -12.37
CA ALA A 286 -0.98 4.78 -12.38
C ALA A 286 -2.26 4.73 -11.52
N ASP A 287 -2.91 3.57 -11.39
CA ASP A 287 -4.10 3.38 -10.55
C ASP A 287 -3.79 3.54 -9.04
N LEU A 288 -2.53 3.33 -8.63
CA LEU A 288 -2.10 3.58 -7.25
C LEU A 288 -1.93 5.07 -6.92
N VAL A 289 -1.69 5.90 -7.94
CA VAL A 289 -1.28 7.31 -7.78
C VAL A 289 -2.43 8.26 -8.12
N LEU A 290 -3.28 7.90 -9.09
CA LEU A 290 -4.33 8.78 -9.62
C LEU A 290 -5.70 8.58 -9.00
N THR A 291 -5.81 7.77 -7.96
CA THR A 291 -7.12 7.56 -7.36
C THR A 291 -7.48 8.74 -6.45
N ALA A 292 -8.48 9.51 -6.91
CA ALA A 292 -9.38 10.23 -6.02
C ALA A 292 -9.80 9.32 -4.84
N PRO A 293 -10.19 9.84 -3.66
CA PRO A 293 -10.70 9.02 -2.58
C PRO A 293 -11.73 8.02 -3.11
N ASP A 294 -11.46 6.71 -3.00
CA ASP A 294 -12.17 5.67 -3.77
C ASP A 294 -13.68 5.61 -3.49
N ASP A 295 -14.42 5.52 -4.59
CA ASP A 295 -15.69 4.82 -4.72
C ASP A 295 -15.42 3.30 -4.76
N ASP A 296 -15.67 2.59 -3.67
CA ASP A 296 -15.44 1.14 -3.54
C ASP A 296 -16.50 0.31 -4.29
N ALA A 297 -16.18 -0.26 -5.46
CA ALA A 297 -16.93 -1.33 -6.13
C ALA A 297 -15.89 -2.32 -6.71
N THR A 298 -15.97 -3.66 -6.75
CA THR A 298 -17.03 -4.68 -6.67
C THR A 298 -16.33 -6.03 -6.40
N ILE A 299 -16.88 -6.92 -5.56
CA ILE A 299 -16.61 -8.37 -5.64
C ILE A 299 -17.94 -9.11 -5.71
N THR A 300 -18.27 -9.61 -6.91
CA THR A 300 -19.33 -10.59 -7.15
C THR A 300 -18.84 -12.01 -6.86
N ALA A 301 -19.68 -12.75 -6.15
CA ALA A 301 -19.55 -14.16 -5.85
C ALA A 301 -19.58 -15.06 -7.11
N ARG A 302 -18.84 -16.18 -7.07
CA ARG A 302 -19.11 -17.38 -7.87
C ARG A 302 -19.24 -18.58 -6.94
N GLY A 303 -20.38 -19.26 -7.05
CA GLY A 303 -20.63 -20.54 -6.39
C GLY A 303 -22.10 -20.95 -6.41
N ALA A 304 -22.63 -21.36 -7.57
CA ALA A 304 -23.67 -22.38 -7.69
C ALA A 304 -23.91 -22.73 -9.17
N SER A 305 -23.84 -24.03 -9.45
CA SER A 305 -24.19 -24.70 -10.71
C SER A 305 -25.68 -24.64 -11.00
N HIS A 306 -26.08 -24.39 -12.26
CA HIS A 306 -27.13 -25.15 -12.94
C HIS A 306 -27.23 -24.81 -14.44
N ALA A 307 -27.22 -25.88 -15.26
CA ALA A 307 -27.89 -26.11 -16.55
C ALA A 307 -27.86 -25.03 -17.67
N ALA A 308 -27.38 -25.45 -18.84
CA ALA A 308 -27.52 -24.76 -20.12
C ALA A 308 -28.99 -24.64 -20.55
N PRO A 309 -29.31 -23.59 -21.35
CA PRO A 309 -29.81 -23.88 -22.69
C PRO A 309 -29.24 -22.97 -23.80
N ALA A 310 -29.55 -23.37 -25.02
CA ALA A 310 -28.99 -22.95 -26.29
C ALA A 310 -29.32 -21.52 -26.77
N GLY A 311 -28.40 -20.98 -27.57
CA GLY A 311 -28.64 -20.15 -28.76
C GLY A 311 -29.26 -18.75 -28.57
N LEU A 312 -28.50 -17.69 -28.89
CA LEU A 312 -28.78 -16.76 -30.01
C LEU A 312 -27.93 -15.48 -29.95
N ALA A 313 -27.48 -15.09 -31.16
CA ALA A 313 -27.27 -13.74 -31.69
C ALA A 313 -26.30 -12.75 -30.97
N ARG A 314 -25.19 -12.49 -31.68
CA ARG A 314 -24.30 -11.35 -31.50
C ARG A 314 -25.03 -10.05 -31.86
N HIS A 315 -25.09 -9.08 -30.95
CA HIS A 315 -25.41 -7.69 -31.28
C HIS A 315 -24.20 -6.77 -31.03
N ARG A 316 -23.73 -6.15 -32.12
CA ARG A 316 -22.79 -5.02 -32.15
C ARG A 316 -23.51 -3.75 -31.69
N TRP A 317 -22.79 -2.87 -30.98
CA TRP A 317 -23.14 -1.45 -30.87
C TRP A 317 -21.92 -0.56 -31.22
N PRO A 318 -22.13 0.64 -31.80
CA PRO A 318 -21.06 1.48 -32.36
C PRO A 318 -20.48 2.48 -31.35
N ARG A 319 -19.26 2.95 -31.63
CA ARG A 319 -18.59 4.03 -30.90
C ARG A 319 -19.23 5.40 -31.21
N PRO A 320 -19.34 6.31 -30.23
CA PRO A 320 -19.65 7.71 -30.50
C PRO A 320 -18.40 8.48 -30.94
N ALA A 321 -18.65 9.54 -31.70
CA ALA A 321 -17.69 10.50 -32.25
C ALA A 321 -17.13 11.46 -31.19
#